data_AF-A0A8T6PEX8-F1
#
_entry.id   AF-A0A8T6PEX8-F1
#
_cell.length_a   1.000
_cell.length_b   1.000
_cell.length_c   1.000
_cell.angle_alpha   90.00
_cell.angle_beta   90.00
_cell.angle_gamma   90.00
#
_symmetry.space_group_name_H-M   'P 1'
#
loop_
_entity.id
_entity.type
_entity.pdbx_description
1 polymer ?
#
loop_
_entity_poly.entity_id
_entity_poly.type
_entity_poly.pdbx_seq_one_letter_code
_entity_poly.pdbx_strand_id
1 'polypeptide(L)' 'MPRHQRRGRYFLRVTDVSLFNTLYAYLERDAKHERVIATRSRGYYVLFTDDPDLWRELYLYGQLLAQAQGTWIEGGENS' A
#
# COMPACT_ATOMS: atom_id res chain seq x y z
N MET A 1 22.61 10.52 -13.70
CA MET A 1 21.19 10.94 -13.69
C MET A 1 20.47 10.18 -12.60
N PRO A 2 19.76 10.82 -11.67
CA PRO A 2 19.06 10.08 -10.62
C PRO A 2 17.94 9.29 -11.30
N ARG A 3 17.94 7.96 -11.12
CA ARG A 3 16.86 7.08 -11.57
C ARG A 3 15.59 7.64 -10.93
N HIS A 4 14.70 8.19 -11.75
CA HIS A 4 13.31 8.39 -11.33
C HIS A 4 12.83 7.02 -10.85
N GLN A 5 12.78 6.84 -9.53
CA GLN A 5 12.14 5.71 -8.92
C GLN A 5 10.68 5.84 -9.33
N ARG A 6 10.29 5.13 -10.39
CA ARG A 6 8.93 5.17 -10.93
C ARG A 6 8.02 4.85 -9.74
N ARG A 7 7.22 5.83 -9.32
CA ARG A 7 6.12 5.54 -8.41
C ARG A 7 5.26 4.52 -9.14
N GLY A 8 5.00 3.37 -8.52
CA GLY A 8 4.17 2.34 -9.12
C GLY A 8 2.83 2.93 -9.57
N ARG A 9 2.27 2.34 -10.62
CA ARG A 9 1.02 2.76 -11.26
C ARG A 9 -0.13 2.87 -10.27
N TYR A 10 -0.24 1.94 -9.33
CA TYR A 10 -1.28 1.94 -8.31
C TYR A 10 -0.71 2.31 -6.96
N PHE A 11 -1.54 2.94 -6.13
CA PHE A 11 -1.20 3.29 -4.75
C PHE A 11 -2.27 2.85 -3.77
N LEU A 12 -1.83 2.61 -2.54
CA LEU A 12 -2.65 2.39 -1.37
C LEU A 12 -2.08 3.24 -0.24
N ARG A 13 -2.91 4.11 0.33
CA ARG A 13 -2.55 5.10 1.33
C ARG A 13 -3.33 4.86 2.60
N VAL A 14 -2.65 4.92 3.75
CA VAL A 14 -3.24 4.81 5.08
C VAL A 14 -2.64 5.87 6.00
N THR A 15 -3.41 6.30 7.00
CA THR A 15 -2.92 7.20 8.07
C THR A 15 -2.39 6.43 9.28
N ASP A 16 -2.89 5.22 9.49
CA ASP A 16 -2.54 4.38 10.64
C ASP A 16 -1.33 3.49 10.34
N VAL A 17 -0.30 3.58 11.19
CA VAL A 17 0.95 2.80 11.05
C VAL A 17 0.75 1.32 11.35
N SER A 18 -0.18 0.97 12.22
CA SER A 18 -0.50 -0.42 12.58
C SER A 18 -1.18 -1.13 11.41
N LEU A 19 -2.10 -0.44 10.72
CA LEU A 19 -2.69 -0.93 9.48
C LEU A 19 -1.63 -1.09 8.40
N PHE A 20 -0.75 -0.09 8.22
CA PHE A 20 0.35 -0.17 7.26
C PHE A 20 1.26 -1.39 7.51
N ASN A 21 1.70 -1.58 8.75
CA ASN A 21 2.56 -2.70 9.12
C ASN A 21 1.87 -4.05 8.90
N THR A 22 0.55 -4.13 9.15
CA THR A 22 -0.23 -5.35 8.90
C THR A 22 -0.27 -5.69 7.41
N LEU A 23 -0.48 -4.69 6.55
CA LEU A 23 -0.44 -4.87 5.09
C LEU A 23 0.95 -5.25 4.59
N TYR A 24 2.01 -4.67 5.17
CA TYR A 24 3.37 -5.01 4.80
C TYR A 24 3.76 -6.43 5.24
N ALA A 25 3.36 -6.86 6.45
CA ALA A 25 3.58 -8.22 6.92
C ALA A 25 2.82 -9.26 6.06
N TYR A 26 1.63 -8.91 5.58
CA TYR A 26 0.89 -9.74 4.62
C TYR A 26 1.69 -9.95 3.31
N LEU A 27 2.32 -8.90 2.81
CA LEU A 27 3.19 -8.96 1.62
C LEU A 27 4.46 -9.77 1.86
N GLU A 28 5.06 -9.67 3.04
CA GLU A 28 6.23 -10.48 3.41
C GLU A 28 5.89 -11.96 3.48
N ARG A 29 4.76 -12.31 4.12
CA ARG A 29 4.29 -13.71 4.25
C ARG A 29 4.12 -14.38 2.89
N ASP A 30 3.58 -13.65 1.92
CA ASP A 30 3.30 -14.17 0.59
C ASP A 30 4.47 -13.93 -0.40
N ALA A 31 5.63 -13.45 0.08
CA ALA A 31 6.81 -13.10 -0.71
C ALA A 31 6.53 -12.09 -1.86
N LYS A 32 5.52 -11.22 -1.69
CA LYS A 32 5.12 -10.19 -2.67
C LYS A 32 5.71 -8.80 -2.35
N HIS A 33 6.45 -8.64 -1.25
CA HIS A 33 6.99 -7.36 -0.80
C HIS A 33 7.95 -6.69 -1.80
N GLU A 34 8.67 -7.46 -2.61
CA GLU A 34 9.55 -6.91 -3.67
C GLU A 34 8.76 -6.24 -4.82
N ARG A 35 7.46 -6.53 -4.92
CA ARG A 35 6.54 -6.01 -5.95
C ARG A 35 5.88 -4.70 -5.52
N VAL A 36 6.24 -4.18 -4.36
CA VAL A 36 5.72 -2.92 -3.83
C VAL A 36 6.84 -1.96 -3.47
N ILE A 37 6.54 -0.66 -3.52
CA ILE A 37 7.39 0.40 -2.98
C ILE A 37 6.66 1.01 -1.78
N ALA A 38 7.22 0.81 -0.60
CA ALA A 38 6.74 1.43 0.63
C ALA A 38 7.36 2.83 0.80
N THR A 39 6.52 3.83 1.11
CA THR A 39 7.00 5.18 1.44
C THR A 39 6.15 5.83 2.53
N ARG A 40 6.73 6.82 3.22
CA ARG A 40 6.03 7.69 4.16
C ARG A 40 6.02 9.10 3.59
N SER A 41 4.85 9.73 3.53
CA SER A 41 4.71 11.08 3.00
C SER A 41 3.67 11.87 3.79
N ARG A 42 4.06 13.04 4.33
CA ARG A 42 3.17 14.05 4.94
C ARG A 42 2.09 13.49 5.89
N GLY A 43 2.46 12.56 6.78
CA GLY A 43 1.54 11.97 7.75
C GLY A 43 0.80 10.71 7.27
N TYR A 44 1.06 10.27 6.04
CA TYR A 44 0.51 9.04 5.48
C TYR A 44 1.61 8.02 5.20
N TYR A 45 1.22 6.76 5.19
CA TYR A 45 2.02 5.64 4.70
C TYR A 45 1.41 5.15 3.38
N VAL A 46 2.26 4.90 2.39
CA VAL A 46 1.82 4.56 1.02
C VAL A 46 2.56 3.33 0.53
N LEU A 47 1.82 2.39 -0.04
CA LEU A 47 2.32 1.28 -0.84
C LEU A 47 2.03 1.59 -2.31
N PHE A 48 3.05 1.52 -3.16
CA PHE A 48 2.90 1.58 -4.61
C PHE A 48 3.14 0.22 -5.24
N THR A 49 2.43 -0.13 -6.30
CA THR A 49 2.71 -1.33 -7.11
C THR A 49 2.31 -1.09 -8.56
N ASP A 50 2.95 -1.80 -9.49
CA ASP A 50 2.52 -1.86 -10.89
C ASP A 50 1.56 -3.03 -11.17
N ASP A 51 1.35 -3.93 -10.20
CA ASP A 51 0.45 -5.07 -10.32
C ASP A 51 -0.99 -4.70 -9.88
N PRO A 52 -1.97 -4.69 -10.80
CA PRO A 52 -3.36 -4.37 -10.48
C PRO A 52 -4.03 -5.41 -9.57
N ASP A 53 -3.67 -6.69 -9.69
CA ASP A 53 -4.28 -7.76 -8.90
C ASP A 53 -3.77 -7.68 -7.45
N LEU A 54 -2.47 -7.47 -7.28
CA LEU A 54 -1.87 -7.22 -5.96
C LEU A 54 -2.43 -5.95 -5.31
N TRP A 55 -2.58 -4.88 -6.08
CA TRP A 55 -3.21 -3.65 -5.57
C TRP A 55 -4.63 -3.92 -5.07
N ARG A 56 -5.46 -4.61 -5.87
CA ARG A 56 -6.84 -4.94 -5.52
C ARG A 56 -6.90 -5.81 -4.27
N GLU A 57 -6.05 -6.83 -4.19
CA GLU A 57 -5.92 -7.72 -3.03
C GLU A 57 -5.62 -6.93 -1.75
N LEU A 58 -4.59 -6.07 -1.78
CA LEU A 58 -4.21 -5.24 -0.65
C LEU A 58 -5.30 -4.23 -0.28
N TYR A 59 -5.98 -3.65 -1.26
CA TYR A 59 -7.02 -2.67 -1.01
C TYR A 59 -8.24 -3.30 -0.33
N LEU A 60 -8.69 -4.46 -0.80
CA LEU A 60 -9.80 -5.18 -0.18
C LEU A 60 -9.45 -5.66 1.23
N TYR A 61 -8.27 -6.24 1.42
CA TYR A 61 -7.82 -6.66 2.74
C TYR A 61 -7.66 -5.46 3.69
N GLY A 62 -7.06 -4.37 3.22
CA GLY A 62 -6.89 -3.14 3.98
C GLY A 62 -8.22 -2.47 4.33
N GLN A 63 -9.22 -2.49 3.45
CA GLN A 63 -10.57 -1.99 3.75
C GLN A 63 -11.23 -2.77 4.90
N LEU A 64 -11.12 -4.11 4.90
CA LEU A 64 -11.66 -4.93 5.98
C LEU A 64 -11.01 -4.60 7.33
N LEU A 65 -9.69 -4.46 7.35
CA LEU A 65 -8.96 -4.08 8.56
C LEU A 65 -9.28 -2.65 9.01
N ALA A 66 -9.36 -1.70 8.07
CA ALA A 66 -9.69 -0.32 8.37
C ALA A 66 -11.08 -0.17 8.98
N GLN A 67 -12.07 -0.90 8.46
CA GLN A 67 -13.42 -0.94 9.03
C GLN A 67 -13.41 -1.51 10.45
N ALA A 68 -12.69 -2.60 10.70
CA ALA A 68 -12.61 -3.21 12.02
C ALA A 68 -11.92 -2.31 13.07
N GLN A 69 -10.98 -1.48 12.65
CA GLN A 69 -10.19 -0.61 13.52
C GLN A 69 -10.75 0.82 13.61
N GLY A 70 -11.79 1.16 12.83
CA GLY A 70 -12.28 2.54 12.71
C GLY A 70 -11.26 3.50 12.09
N THR A 71 -10.41 3.00 11.20
CA THR A 71 -9.35 3.78 10.53
C THR A 71 -9.67 4.00 9.06
N TRP A 72 -8.78 4.70 8.36
CA TRP A 72 -8.98 5.12 6.98
C TRP A 72 -7.93 4.57 6.02
N ILE A 73 -8.39 4.23 4.83
CA ILE A 73 -7.58 3.74 3.71
C ILE A 73 -8.11 4.32 2.39
N GLU A 74 -7.20 4.71 1.52
CA GLU A 74 -7.46 5.21 0.17
C GLU A 74 -6.64 4.42 -0.83
N GLY A 75 -7.17 4.17 -2.02
CA GLY A 75 -6.46 3.52 -3.10
C GLY A 75 -6.83 4.12 -4.44
N GLY A 76 -5.89 4.14 -5.37
CA GLY A 76 -6.10 4.69 -6.70
C GLY A 76 -4.94 4.44 -7.66
N GLU A 77 -5.06 5.01 -8.85
CA GLU A 77 -4.04 4.95 -9.92
C GLU A 77 -3.35 6.32 -10.05
N ASN A 78 -2.02 6.32 -10.13
CA ASN A 78 -1.22 7.49 -10.50
C ASN A 78 -1.32 7.69 -12.02
N SER A 79 -1.99 8.77 -12.44
CA SER A 79 -2.04 9.20 -13.85
C SER A 79 -0.75 9.87 -14.31
#